data_AF-A0A2I0FF24-F1
#
_entry.id   AF-A0A2I0FF24-F1
#
_cell.length_a   1.000
_cell.length_b   1.000
_cell.length_c   1.000
_cell.angle_alpha   90.00
_cell.angle_beta   90.00
_cell.angle_gamma   90.00
#
_symmetry.space_group_name_H-M   'P 1'
#
loop_
_entity.id
_entity.type
_entity.pdbx_description
1 polymer ?
#
loop_
_entity_poly.entity_id
_entity_poly.type
_entity_poly.pdbx_seq_one_letter_code
_entity_poly.pdbx_strand_id
1 'polypeptide(L)'
;MIQAGEDRLVPDSIVIDPALQAALIAELQAELTSGGEALTFTVDGSGNLIGTLPSGVVAVTVSLSGEQQGQDVKVMVTITQNVPLDHNGTSDGGYVTFEGDNVHINVPVQATDTDGDDLDAPANVDITITDGANLSFGTDSGVTINESTDENKAIEGQIPLNVGSDEIASI
;
A
#
# COMPACT_ATOMS: atom_id res chain seq x y z
N MET A 1 13.88 -5.20 13.61
CA MET A 1 14.05 -5.16 15.08
C MET A 1 14.73 -3.85 15.38
N ILE A 2 14.24 -3.11 16.37
CA ILE A 2 14.86 -1.88 16.86
C ILE A 2 15.70 -2.26 18.06
N GLN A 3 16.99 -1.92 18.00
CA GLN A 3 17.91 -2.19 19.10
C GLN A 3 17.83 -1.08 20.13
N ALA A 4 17.78 -1.46 21.40
CA ALA A 4 17.91 -0.53 22.51
C ALA A 4 19.32 0.07 22.55
N GLY A 5 19.39 1.35 22.94
CA GLY A 5 20.64 2.04 23.23
C GLY A 5 21.15 1.68 24.63
N GLU A 6 21.13 2.65 25.54
CA GLU A 6 21.47 2.43 26.95
C GLU A 6 20.32 1.79 27.73
N ASP A 7 19.08 2.18 27.44
CA ASP A 7 17.89 1.76 28.18
C ASP A 7 16.91 0.93 27.34
N ARG A 8 16.05 0.18 28.05
CA ARG A 8 15.07 -0.72 27.42
C ARG A 8 14.02 0.11 26.68
N LEU A 9 13.77 -0.24 25.42
CA LEU A 9 12.70 0.35 24.62
C LEU A 9 11.32 -0.06 25.11
N VAL A 10 10.39 0.89 25.11
CA VAL A 10 8.98 0.68 25.44
C VAL A 10 8.23 0.25 24.18
N PRO A 11 7.59 -0.93 24.12
CA PRO A 11 6.91 -1.39 22.91
C PRO A 11 5.73 -0.50 22.48
N ASP A 12 5.05 0.11 23.46
CA ASP A 12 3.87 0.95 23.24
C ASP A 12 4.23 2.39 22.83
N SER A 13 5.52 2.76 22.82
CA SER A 13 5.97 4.09 22.39
C SER A 13 6.28 4.17 20.88
N ILE A 14 6.09 3.06 20.14
CA ILE A 14 6.34 3.05 18.70
C ILE A 14 5.34 3.96 17.99
N VAL A 15 5.87 4.94 17.28
CA VAL A 15 5.12 5.88 16.45
C VAL A 15 5.83 6.12 15.13
N ILE A 16 5.10 6.56 14.11
CA ILE A 16 5.73 7.13 12.91
C ILE A 16 6.49 8.37 13.34
N ASP A 17 7.73 8.54 12.86
CA ASP A 17 8.55 9.69 13.21
C ASP A 17 7.80 11.00 12.88
N PRO A 18 7.43 11.82 13.88
CA PRO A 18 6.66 13.04 13.67
C PRO A 18 7.36 14.05 12.76
N ALA A 19 8.69 14.03 12.68
CA ALA A 19 9.47 14.91 11.82
C ALA A 19 9.38 14.50 10.34
N LEU A 20 9.19 13.20 10.06
CA LEU A 20 9.16 12.64 8.71
C LEU A 20 7.75 12.26 8.25
N GLN A 21 6.78 12.19 9.17
CA GLN A 21 5.39 11.83 8.91
C GLN A 21 4.76 12.66 7.78
N ALA A 22 4.97 13.97 7.78
CA ALA A 22 4.41 14.84 6.75
C ALA A 22 4.97 14.55 5.35
N ALA A 23 6.27 14.21 5.27
CA ALA A 23 6.92 13.84 4.01
C ALA A 23 6.43 12.47 3.52
N LEU A 24 6.32 11.49 4.41
CA LEU A 24 5.75 10.18 4.12
C LEU A 24 4.31 10.30 3.59
N ILE A 25 3.45 11.06 4.28
CA ILE A 25 2.06 11.28 3.85
C ILE A 25 1.99 11.98 2.49
N ALA A 26 2.81 13.01 2.27
CA ALA A 26 2.82 13.73 1.00
C ALA A 26 3.21 12.81 -0.16
N GLU A 27 4.17 11.91 0.06
CA GLU A 27 4.61 10.94 -0.94
C GLU A 27 3.54 9.88 -1.20
N LEU A 28 2.96 9.28 -0.16
CA LEU A 28 1.86 8.32 -0.30
C LEU A 28 0.67 8.89 -1.08
N GLN A 29 0.32 10.16 -0.84
CA GLN A 29 -0.76 10.84 -1.56
C GLN A 29 -0.41 11.16 -3.02
N ALA A 30 0.87 11.30 -3.35
CA ALA A 30 1.33 11.56 -4.72
C ALA A 30 1.43 10.27 -5.53
N GLU A 31 1.78 9.16 -4.88
CA GLU A 31 2.16 7.91 -5.53
C GLU A 31 1.04 6.86 -5.52
N LEU A 32 0.07 6.96 -4.60
CA LEU A 32 -1.05 6.02 -4.45
C LEU A 32 -2.40 6.68 -4.69
N THR A 33 -3.18 6.07 -5.59
CA THR A 33 -4.58 6.38 -5.85
C THR A 33 -5.43 5.13 -5.70
N SER A 34 -6.74 5.26 -5.90
CA SER A 34 -7.65 4.12 -5.97
C SER A 34 -8.82 4.46 -6.87
N GLY A 35 -9.03 3.67 -7.93
CA GLY A 35 -10.07 3.98 -8.92
C GLY A 35 -9.81 5.27 -9.69
N GLY A 36 -8.54 5.71 -9.79
CA GLY A 36 -8.14 7.01 -10.33
C GLY A 36 -8.43 8.21 -9.40
N GLU A 37 -8.96 7.98 -8.21
CA GLU A 37 -9.21 9.02 -7.21
C GLU A 37 -8.03 9.15 -6.25
N ALA A 38 -7.69 10.40 -5.88
CA ALA A 38 -6.62 10.67 -4.94
C ALA A 38 -7.00 10.20 -3.53
N LEU A 39 -6.09 9.46 -2.89
CA LEU A 39 -6.23 9.08 -1.49
C LEU A 39 -5.76 10.21 -0.59
N THR A 40 -6.43 10.36 0.55
CA THR A 40 -5.98 11.22 1.66
C THR A 40 -5.41 10.33 2.74
N PHE A 41 -4.17 10.57 3.15
CA PHE A 41 -3.51 9.79 4.20
C PHE A 41 -3.46 10.59 5.50
N THR A 42 -3.82 9.93 6.60
CA THR A 42 -3.80 10.52 7.94
C THR A 42 -3.30 9.51 8.96
N VAL A 43 -2.76 9.98 10.08
CA VAL A 43 -2.46 9.14 11.24
C VAL A 43 -3.59 9.31 12.25
N ASP A 44 -4.23 8.21 12.64
CA ASP A 44 -5.33 8.22 13.61
C ASP A 44 -4.84 8.42 15.06
N GLY A 45 -5.77 8.55 16.01
CA GLY A 45 -5.44 8.71 17.43
C GLY A 45 -4.75 7.51 18.07
N SER A 46 -4.62 6.38 17.35
CA SER A 46 -3.93 5.17 17.79
C SER A 46 -2.56 5.01 17.10
N GLY A 47 -2.14 5.96 16.25
CA GLY A 47 -0.88 5.88 15.50
C GLY A 47 -0.96 5.08 14.20
N ASN A 48 -2.15 4.66 13.75
CA ASN A 48 -2.32 3.95 12.49
C ASN A 48 -2.37 4.94 11.32
N LEU A 49 -1.69 4.62 10.23
CA LEU A 49 -1.75 5.36 8.99
C LEU A 49 -2.93 4.84 8.15
N ILE A 50 -3.89 5.72 7.87
CA ILE A 50 -5.13 5.40 7.16
C ILE A 50 -5.19 6.22 5.87
N GLY A 51 -5.30 5.53 4.73
CA GLY A 51 -5.60 6.10 3.43
C GLY A 51 -7.10 6.02 3.14
N THR A 52 -7.75 7.15 2.87
CA THR A 52 -9.19 7.24 2.61
C THR A 52 -9.48 7.91 1.27
N LEU A 53 -10.49 7.39 0.58
CA LEU A 53 -11.08 8.02 -0.61
C LEU A 53 -11.90 9.27 -0.23
N PRO A 54 -12.14 10.20 -1.17
CA PRO A 54 -13.01 11.37 -0.96
C PRO A 54 -14.45 11.00 -0.53
N SER A 55 -14.89 9.79 -0.88
CA SER A 55 -16.17 9.21 -0.45
C SER A 55 -16.23 8.86 1.04
N GLY A 56 -15.09 8.85 1.74
CA GLY A 56 -14.94 8.43 3.12
C GLY A 56 -14.67 6.93 3.29
N VAL A 57 -14.53 6.17 2.19
CA VAL A 57 -14.16 4.75 2.24
C VAL A 57 -12.68 4.65 2.59
N VAL A 58 -12.35 3.79 3.57
CA VAL A 58 -10.97 3.43 3.90
C VAL A 58 -10.45 2.52 2.82
N ALA A 59 -9.37 2.93 2.15
CA ALA A 59 -8.73 2.18 1.08
C ALA A 59 -7.61 1.28 1.60
N VAL A 60 -6.80 1.81 2.51
CA VAL A 60 -5.68 1.10 3.12
C VAL A 60 -5.52 1.55 4.57
N THR A 61 -5.17 0.61 5.44
CA THR A 61 -4.81 0.86 6.84
C THR A 61 -3.48 0.19 7.14
N VAL A 62 -2.54 0.92 7.73
CA VAL A 62 -1.26 0.43 8.21
C VAL A 62 -1.20 0.66 9.71
N SER A 63 -1.03 -0.42 10.46
CA SER A 63 -0.89 -0.38 11.93
C SER A 63 0.47 -0.89 12.36
N LEU A 64 1.09 -0.16 13.26
CA LEU A 64 2.39 -0.49 13.87
C LEU A 64 2.14 -1.05 15.27
N SER A 65 2.89 -2.06 15.66
CA SER A 65 2.86 -2.61 17.02
C SER A 65 4.24 -3.07 17.46
N GLY A 66 4.52 -2.96 18.76
CA GLY A 66 5.76 -3.41 19.36
C GLY A 66 5.59 -4.71 20.12
N GLU A 67 6.56 -5.60 20.00
CA GLU A 67 6.75 -6.73 20.92
C GLU A 67 8.12 -6.62 21.59
N GLN A 68 8.14 -6.64 22.92
CA GLN A 68 9.39 -6.61 23.68
C GLN A 68 10.22 -7.87 23.41
N GLN A 69 11.51 -7.67 23.11
CA GLN A 69 12.51 -8.71 22.98
C GLN A 69 13.71 -8.40 23.88
N GLY A 70 13.57 -8.68 25.18
CA GLY A 70 14.59 -8.32 26.17
C GLY A 70 14.66 -6.80 26.38
N GLN A 71 15.76 -6.17 25.96
CA GLN A 71 15.89 -4.71 25.95
C GLN A 71 15.36 -4.09 24.65
N ASP A 72 15.36 -4.88 23.57
CA ASP A 72 14.98 -4.46 22.23
C ASP A 72 13.47 -4.52 22.04
N VAL A 73 12.98 -3.92 20.94
CA VAL A 73 11.60 -4.04 20.49
C VAL A 73 11.55 -4.54 19.06
N LYS A 74 10.74 -5.58 18.83
CA LYS A 74 10.38 -6.06 17.51
C LYS A 74 9.13 -5.32 17.05
N VAL A 75 9.29 -4.49 16.04
CA VAL A 75 8.16 -3.86 15.34
C VAL A 75 7.47 -4.90 14.47
N MET A 76 6.16 -5.01 14.61
CA MET A 76 5.28 -5.72 13.68
C MET A 76 4.41 -4.70 12.95
N VAL A 77 4.32 -4.86 11.64
CA VAL A 77 3.42 -4.08 10.80
C VAL A 77 2.30 -4.96 10.31
N THR A 78 1.08 -4.46 10.38
CA THR A 78 -0.07 -5.06 9.73
C THR A 78 -0.65 -4.07 8.74
N ILE A 79 -0.86 -4.53 7.50
CA ILE A 79 -1.48 -3.75 6.44
C ILE A 79 -2.79 -4.42 6.07
N THR A 80 -3.85 -3.62 5.97
CA THR A 80 -5.14 -4.05 5.47
C THR A 80 -5.50 -3.18 4.27
N GLN A 81 -5.53 -3.79 3.09
CA GLN A 81 -6.08 -3.17 1.89
C GLN A 81 -7.56 -3.54 1.78
N ASN A 82 -8.42 -2.53 1.68
CA ASN A 82 -9.86 -2.68 1.62
C ASN A 82 -10.42 -2.51 0.20
N VAL A 83 -9.67 -1.82 -0.67
CA VAL A 83 -10.01 -1.56 -2.08
C VAL A 83 -8.76 -1.67 -2.95
N PRO A 84 -8.92 -1.95 -4.26
CA PRO A 84 -7.92 -1.67 -5.30
C PRO A 84 -7.08 -0.42 -5.04
N LEU A 85 -5.76 -0.55 -5.07
CA LEU A 85 -4.87 0.62 -5.06
C LEU A 85 -4.28 0.73 -6.45
N ASP A 86 -4.39 1.90 -7.07
CA ASP A 86 -3.60 2.19 -8.26
C ASP A 86 -2.31 2.86 -7.82
N HIS A 87 -1.24 2.52 -8.51
CA HIS A 87 0.05 3.14 -8.30
C HIS A 87 0.62 3.67 -9.60
N ASN A 88 1.20 4.86 -9.54
CA ASN A 88 1.77 5.54 -10.70
C ASN A 88 3.30 5.67 -10.60
N GLY A 89 3.91 5.08 -9.58
CA GLY A 89 5.18 5.64 -9.16
C GLY A 89 6.38 5.34 -10.00
N THR A 90 7.33 6.26 -9.88
CA THR A 90 8.67 6.12 -10.44
C THR A 90 9.56 5.41 -9.44
N SER A 91 10.62 4.75 -9.92
CA SER A 91 11.62 4.11 -9.05
C SER A 91 12.52 5.12 -8.31
N ASP A 92 12.08 6.37 -8.12
CA ASP A 92 12.88 7.49 -7.60
C ASP A 92 12.98 7.47 -6.07
N GLY A 93 13.49 6.36 -5.52
CA GLY A 93 14.24 6.32 -4.25
C GLY A 93 13.69 7.05 -3.01
N GLY A 94 12.38 7.23 -2.88
CA GLY A 94 11.73 7.90 -1.75
C GLY A 94 11.20 6.94 -0.68
N TYR A 95 10.21 7.36 0.09
CA TYR A 95 9.48 6.51 1.02
C TYR A 95 8.57 5.51 0.31
N VAL A 96 8.17 5.76 -0.93
CA VAL A 96 7.33 4.84 -1.70
C VAL A 96 8.10 4.45 -2.97
N THR A 97 8.36 3.16 -3.15
CA THR A 97 9.05 2.61 -4.31
C THR A 97 8.29 1.43 -4.88
N PHE A 98 8.56 1.08 -6.13
CA PHE A 98 7.79 0.09 -6.88
C PHE A 98 8.71 -0.92 -7.54
N GLU A 99 8.43 -2.21 -7.34
CA GLU A 99 9.11 -3.33 -7.98
C GLU A 99 8.09 -4.32 -8.55
N GLY A 100 7.75 -4.16 -9.84
CA GLY A 100 6.71 -4.95 -10.51
C GLY A 100 5.34 -4.65 -9.90
N ASP A 101 4.65 -5.70 -9.44
CA ASP A 101 3.37 -5.58 -8.73
C ASP A 101 3.58 -5.38 -7.22
N ASN A 102 4.76 -4.97 -6.74
CA ASN A 102 4.98 -4.69 -5.31
C ASN A 102 5.21 -3.20 -5.08
N VAL A 103 4.45 -2.63 -4.15
CA VAL A 103 4.65 -1.31 -3.58
C VAL A 103 5.42 -1.47 -2.28
N HIS A 104 6.60 -0.87 -2.22
CA HIS A 104 7.44 -0.79 -1.03
C HIS A 104 7.27 0.57 -0.37
N ILE A 105 6.81 0.58 0.89
CA ILE A 105 6.66 1.78 1.70
C ILE A 105 7.67 1.71 2.84
N ASN A 106 8.66 2.59 2.81
CA ASN A 106 9.60 2.76 3.89
C ASN A 106 9.05 3.74 4.92
N VAL A 107 8.61 3.23 6.07
CA VAL A 107 8.05 4.04 7.16
C VAL A 107 9.13 4.31 8.20
N PRO A 108 9.54 5.58 8.41
CA PRO A 108 10.39 5.94 9.52
C PRO A 108 9.59 5.86 10.83
N VAL A 109 10.08 5.07 11.79
CA VAL A 109 9.48 4.90 13.10
C VAL A 109 10.43 5.33 14.20
N GLN A 110 9.88 5.97 15.22
CA GLN A 110 10.56 6.26 16.48
C GLN A 110 10.04 5.33 17.58
N ALA A 111 10.90 5.10 18.56
CA ALA A 111 10.53 4.45 19.81
C ALA A 111 11.26 5.16 20.95
N THR A 112 10.59 5.22 22.10
CA THR A 112 11.10 5.81 23.34
C THR A 112 11.52 4.72 24.32
N ASP A 113 12.62 4.92 25.02
CA ASP A 113 13.07 4.06 26.12
C ASP A 113 12.31 4.29 27.44
N THR A 114 12.75 3.60 28.50
CA THR A 114 12.06 3.62 29.80
C THR A 114 12.22 4.93 30.59
N ASP A 115 13.22 5.74 30.28
CA ASP A 115 13.49 7.04 30.89
C ASP A 115 13.01 8.22 30.04
N GLY A 116 12.57 7.97 28.81
CA GLY A 116 11.79 8.90 28.01
C GLY A 116 12.54 9.50 26.84
N ASP A 117 13.72 8.97 26.52
CA ASP A 117 14.54 9.41 25.39
C ASP A 117 14.16 8.60 24.13
N ASP A 118 14.04 9.31 23.01
CA ASP A 118 13.79 8.71 21.71
C ASP A 118 15.09 8.14 21.12
N LEU A 119 14.97 7.23 20.14
CA LEU A 119 16.13 6.77 19.38
C LEU A 119 16.90 7.94 18.75
N ASP A 120 18.23 7.89 18.83
CA ASP A 120 19.15 8.83 18.16
C ASP A 120 18.89 8.94 16.64
N ALA A 121 18.42 7.87 16.02
CA ALA A 121 18.01 7.84 14.62
C ALA A 121 16.74 6.99 14.44
N PRO A 122 15.79 7.44 13.60
CA PRO A 122 14.59 6.67 13.32
C PRO A 122 14.92 5.35 12.65
N ALA A 123 14.19 4.31 13.03
CA ALA A 123 14.27 3.01 12.39
C ALA A 123 13.39 3.02 11.14
N ASN A 124 13.92 2.49 10.05
CA ASN A 124 13.19 2.38 8.80
C ASN A 124 12.50 1.01 8.74
N VAL A 125 11.18 1.01 8.53
CA VAL A 125 10.38 -0.22 8.40
C VAL A 125 9.88 -0.32 6.97
N ASP A 126 10.41 -1.29 6.22
CA ASP A 126 9.96 -1.59 4.87
C ASP A 126 8.65 -2.38 4.91
N ILE A 127 7.66 -1.88 4.19
CA ILE A 127 6.33 -2.43 4.05
C ILE A 127 6.13 -2.79 2.60
N THR A 128 5.92 -4.08 2.31
CA THR A 128 5.56 -4.53 0.97
C THR A 128 4.07 -4.74 0.87
N ILE A 129 3.41 -4.01 -0.03
CA ILE A 129 2.03 -4.25 -0.47
C ILE A 129 2.14 -4.87 -1.87
N THR A 130 1.66 -6.10 -2.02
CA THR A 130 1.54 -6.71 -3.34
C THR A 130 0.27 -6.18 -4.01
N ASP A 131 0.44 -5.37 -5.04
CA ASP A 131 -0.59 -4.99 -5.97
C ASP A 131 -1.18 -6.23 -6.67
N GLY A 132 -2.45 -6.16 -7.03
CA GLY A 132 -3.09 -7.28 -7.70
C GLY A 132 -2.61 -7.45 -9.13
N ALA A 133 -3.10 -8.53 -9.75
CA ALA A 133 -2.79 -8.79 -11.14
C ALA A 133 -3.31 -7.64 -12.01
N ASN A 134 -2.40 -7.04 -12.79
CA ASN A 134 -2.72 -6.11 -13.86
C ASN A 134 -3.88 -6.62 -14.73
N LEU A 135 -4.79 -5.72 -15.10
CA LEU A 135 -5.88 -6.00 -16.04
C LEU A 135 -5.35 -6.64 -17.33
N SER A 136 -5.74 -7.90 -17.55
CA SER A 136 -5.41 -8.63 -18.77
C SER A 136 -6.70 -8.98 -19.49
N PHE A 137 -6.82 -8.54 -20.74
CA PHE A 137 -7.78 -9.14 -21.66
C PHE A 137 -7.35 -10.59 -21.87
N GLY A 138 -8.21 -11.55 -21.52
CA GLY A 138 -8.00 -12.94 -21.89
C GLY A 138 -7.80 -13.03 -23.41
N THR A 139 -6.93 -13.93 -23.86
CA THR A 139 -6.71 -14.15 -25.29
C THR A 139 -8.03 -14.57 -25.92
N ASP A 140 -8.65 -13.69 -26.71
CA ASP A 140 -9.81 -14.05 -27.53
C ASP A 140 -9.35 -15.18 -28.45
N SER A 141 -9.98 -16.35 -28.32
CA SER A 141 -9.71 -17.46 -29.25
C SER A 141 -10.23 -17.17 -30.66
N GLY A 142 -10.82 -15.99 -30.87
CA GLY A 142 -11.28 -15.49 -32.15
C GLY A 142 -12.59 -16.17 -32.53
N VAL A 143 -13.58 -15.35 -32.88
CA VAL A 143 -14.75 -15.86 -33.59
C VAL A 143 -14.30 -16.28 -34.99
N THR A 144 -14.29 -17.57 -35.30
CA THR A 144 -14.07 -18.05 -36.67
C THR A 144 -15.39 -17.94 -37.43
N ILE A 145 -15.52 -16.93 -38.28
CA ILE A 145 -16.68 -16.76 -39.16
C ILE A 145 -16.52 -17.64 -40.40
N ASN A 146 -17.50 -18.50 -40.68
CA ASN A 146 -17.55 -19.22 -41.95
C ASN A 146 -18.57 -18.55 -42.88
N GLU A 147 -18.04 -17.73 -43.79
CA GLU A 147 -18.83 -16.91 -44.72
C GLU A 147 -19.78 -17.72 -45.63
N SER A 148 -19.60 -19.05 -45.72
CA SER A 148 -20.48 -19.94 -46.49
C SER A 148 -21.73 -20.46 -45.74
N THR A 149 -21.73 -20.42 -44.40
CA THR A 149 -22.81 -21.00 -43.57
C THR A 149 -23.44 -20.02 -42.58
N ASP A 150 -22.80 -18.86 -42.37
CA ASP A 150 -23.19 -17.87 -41.37
C ASP A 150 -23.80 -16.59 -41.98
N GLU A 151 -24.26 -16.67 -43.23
CA GLU A 151 -24.99 -15.60 -43.90
C GLU A 151 -26.21 -15.17 -43.06
N ASN A 152 -26.30 -13.87 -42.73
CA ASN A 152 -27.36 -13.27 -41.91
C ASN A 152 -27.43 -13.69 -40.43
N LYS A 153 -26.36 -14.22 -39.82
CA LYS A 153 -26.30 -14.49 -38.38
C LYS A 153 -25.40 -13.50 -37.64
N ALA A 154 -25.90 -12.95 -36.53
CA ALA A 154 -25.06 -12.25 -35.57
C ALA A 154 -24.26 -13.31 -34.79
N ILE A 155 -22.93 -13.27 -34.88
CA ILE A 155 -22.05 -14.15 -34.11
C ILE A 155 -21.49 -13.34 -32.94
N GLU A 156 -21.86 -13.72 -31.72
CA GLU A 156 -21.42 -13.04 -30.50
C GLU A 156 -20.05 -13.62 -30.07
N GLY A 157 -19.01 -12.80 -30.13
CA GLY A 157 -17.73 -13.08 -29.46
C GLY A 157 -17.80 -12.57 -28.02
N GLN A 158 -17.40 -13.40 -27.07
CA GLN A 158 -17.16 -12.97 -25.68
C GLN A 158 -15.66 -12.99 -25.42
N ILE A 159 -15.11 -11.82 -25.11
CA ILE A 159 -13.77 -11.69 -24.53
C ILE A 159 -13.93 -11.93 -23.02
N PRO A 160 -13.39 -13.03 -22.45
CA PRO A 160 -13.40 -13.20 -21.01
C PRO A 160 -12.53 -12.11 -20.38
N LEU A 161 -13.15 -11.33 -19.48
CA LEU A 161 -12.51 -10.22 -18.78
C LEU A 161 -12.16 -10.66 -17.36
N ASN A 162 -10.87 -10.60 -17.01
CA ASN A 162 -10.42 -10.79 -15.64
C ASN A 162 -9.98 -9.43 -15.08
N VAL A 163 -10.71 -8.95 -14.07
CA VAL A 163 -10.60 -7.57 -13.61
C VAL A 163 -9.46 -7.32 -12.63
N GLY A 164 -8.71 -8.34 -12.21
CA GLY A 164 -7.56 -8.12 -11.33
C GLY A 164 -7.90 -7.37 -10.04
N SER A 165 -6.91 -6.68 -9.45
CA SER A 165 -7.17 -5.67 -8.42
C SER A 165 -7.27 -4.25 -8.98
N ASP A 166 -7.26 -4.03 -10.31
CA ASP A 166 -7.39 -2.69 -10.89
C ASP A 166 -8.86 -2.41 -11.26
N GLU A 167 -9.29 -1.15 -11.18
CA GLU A 167 -10.62 -0.78 -11.66
C GLU A 167 -10.66 -0.59 -13.18
N ILE A 168 -11.76 -1.02 -13.81
CA ILE A 168 -12.05 -0.69 -15.20
C ILE A 168 -12.57 0.74 -15.24
N ALA A 169 -11.74 1.70 -15.66
CA ALA A 169 -12.24 3.02 -16.03
C ALA A 169 -13.15 2.89 -17.28
N SER A 170 -14.47 3.04 -17.14
CA SER A 170 -15.37 3.19 -18.29
C SER A 170 -15.33 4.63 -18.80
N ILE A 171 -15.16 4.79 -20.12
CA ILE A 171 -15.17 6.07 -20.87
C ILE A 171 -16.43 6.91 -20.63
#